data_AF-A0AAN8SS61-F1
#
_entry.id   AF-A0AAN8SS61-F1
#
_cell.length_a   1.000
_cell.length_b   1.000
_cell.length_c   1.000
_cell.angle_alpha   90.00
_cell.angle_beta   90.00
_cell.angle_gamma   90.00
#
_symmetry.space_group_name_H-M   'P 1'
#
loop_
_entity.id
_entity.type
_entity.pdbx_description
1 polymer ?
#
loop_
_entity_poly.entity_id
_entity_poly.type
_entity_poly.pdbx_seq_one_letter_code
_entity_poly.pdbx_strand_id
1 'polypeptide(L)'
;MHTALVAGWAGSMALYELAVFDPSDPVLDPMWRQGVACFGFGAFHVTGLYGPGIWVSDPYGLTGKVQPVNPAWGVEGFDPFVPGGIASHHIAAGTLGILAGLFHLSVRPPQRLYKGLRMGNIETVLSSSIAAVFFAAFVVAGTMCFL
;
A
#
# COMPACT_ATOMS: atom_id res chain seq x y z
N MET A 1 19.66 -7.70 8.84
CA MET A 1 20.12 -8.07 7.48
C MET A 1 18.99 -7.97 6.46
N HIS A 2 17.87 -8.71 6.60
CA HIS A 2 16.74 -8.69 5.65
C HIS A 2 16.26 -7.29 5.22
N THR A 3 15.87 -6.42 6.17
CA THR A 3 15.36 -5.06 5.85
C THR A 3 16.36 -4.21 5.07
N ALA A 4 17.65 -4.31 5.39
CA ALA A 4 18.70 -3.56 4.69
C ALA A 4 18.87 -4.04 3.24
N LEU A 5 18.73 -5.35 3.00
CA LEU A 5 18.77 -5.91 1.65
C LEU A 5 17.56 -5.46 0.82
N VAL A 6 16.36 -5.43 1.41
CA VAL A 6 15.15 -4.93 0.73
C VAL A 6 15.29 -3.45 0.39
N ALA A 7 15.77 -2.62 1.33
CA ALA A 7 16.02 -1.20 1.08
C ALA A 7 17.12 -0.98 0.02
N GLY A 8 18.20 -1.76 0.08
CA GLY A 8 19.27 -1.73 -0.91
C GLY A 8 18.78 -2.10 -2.31
N TRP A 9 17.99 -3.16 -2.42
CA TRP A 9 17.35 -3.57 -3.68
C TRP A 9 16.45 -2.46 -4.25
N ALA A 10 15.60 -1.85 -3.44
CA ALA A 10 14.70 -0.78 -3.88
C ALA A 10 15.49 0.42 -4.44
N GLY A 11 16.56 0.82 -3.76
CA GLY A 11 17.44 1.90 -4.23
C GLY A 11 18.19 1.54 -5.51
N SER A 12 18.74 0.33 -5.60
CA SER A 12 19.44 -0.13 -6.81
C SER A 12 18.51 -0.22 -8.01
N MET A 13 17.27 -0.69 -7.85
CA MET A 13 16.29 -0.75 -8.94
C MET A 13 15.87 0.64 -9.39
N ALA A 14 15.60 1.58 -8.48
CA ALA A 14 15.27 2.95 -8.84
C ALA A 14 16.40 3.65 -9.61
N LEU A 15 17.66 3.45 -9.19
CA LEU A 15 18.83 3.99 -9.90
C LEU A 15 19.02 3.36 -11.28
N TYR A 16 18.79 2.05 -11.40
CA TYR A 16 18.87 1.34 -12.67
C TYR A 16 17.82 1.86 -13.65
N GLU A 17 16.55 1.94 -13.22
CA GLU A 17 15.45 2.44 -14.05
C GLU A 17 15.70 3.89 -14.49
N LEU A 18 16.15 4.76 -13.57
CA LEU A 18 16.49 6.15 -13.91
C LEU A 18 17.60 6.25 -14.96
N ALA A 19 18.56 5.32 -14.96
CA ALA A 19 19.68 5.35 -15.89
C ALA A 19 19.30 4.94 -17.32
N VAL A 20 18.20 4.20 -17.50
CA VAL A 20 17.74 3.69 -18.81
C VAL A 20 16.44 4.30 -19.28
N PHE A 21 15.71 5.00 -18.41
CA PHE A 21 14.42 5.62 -18.72
C PHE A 21 14.56 6.78 -19.71
N ASP A 22 13.76 6.75 -20.78
CA ASP A 22 13.60 7.84 -21.75
C ASP A 22 12.32 8.64 -21.45
N PRO A 23 12.42 9.88 -20.92
CA PRO A 23 11.25 10.69 -20.61
C PRO A 23 10.73 11.50 -21.82
N SER A 24 11.27 11.32 -23.03
CA SER A 24 11.04 12.23 -24.16
C SER A 24 9.62 12.22 -24.72
N ASP A 25 8.92 11.08 -24.69
CA ASP A 25 7.56 10.93 -25.20
C ASP A 25 6.63 10.21 -24.20
N PRO A 26 5.92 10.94 -23.32
CA PRO A 26 5.00 10.34 -22.37
C PRO A 26 3.70 9.78 -23.00
N VAL A 27 3.46 10.05 -24.30
CA VAL A 27 2.24 9.61 -25.00
C VAL A 27 2.48 8.26 -25.69
N LEU A 28 3.54 8.13 -26.48
CA LEU A 28 3.80 6.94 -27.28
C LEU A 28 4.83 5.99 -26.68
N ASP A 29 5.70 6.50 -25.79
CA ASP A 29 6.68 5.70 -25.05
C ASP A 29 6.61 5.90 -23.53
N PRO A 30 5.44 5.69 -22.89
CA PRO A 30 5.29 5.81 -21.45
C PRO A 30 6.07 4.73 -20.67
N MET A 31 6.29 4.98 -19.38
CA MET A 31 7.06 4.11 -18.46
C MET A 31 6.74 2.61 -18.56
N TRP A 32 5.46 2.24 -18.72
CA TRP A 32 5.04 0.84 -18.79
C TRP A 32 5.47 0.12 -20.09
N ARG A 33 5.80 0.85 -21.17
CA ARG A 33 6.41 0.28 -22.39
C ARG A 33 7.90 0.05 -22.25
N GLN A 34 8.56 0.81 -21.37
CA GLN A 34 10.00 0.73 -21.13
C GLN A 34 10.38 -0.26 -20.02
N GLY A 35 9.41 -0.96 -19.43
CA GLY A 35 9.65 -1.93 -18.36
C GLY A 35 9.98 -1.29 -17.00
N VAL A 36 9.63 -0.02 -16.81
CA VAL A 36 9.84 0.70 -15.54
C VAL A 36 8.75 0.32 -14.54
N ALA A 37 9.14 -0.20 -13.38
CA ALA A 37 8.22 -0.72 -12.37
C ALA A 37 8.39 -0.06 -11.00
N CYS A 38 9.59 0.38 -10.60
CA CYS A 38 9.85 0.87 -9.25
C CYS A 38 9.76 2.41 -9.15
N PHE A 39 10.18 3.13 -10.20
CA PHE A 39 10.28 4.59 -10.24
C PHE A 39 8.94 5.31 -9.99
N GLY A 40 7.81 4.64 -10.26
CA GLY A 40 6.47 5.18 -10.04
C GLY A 40 5.96 5.14 -8.59
N PHE A 41 6.71 4.55 -7.64
CA PHE A 41 6.23 4.28 -6.28
C PHE A 41 7.00 5.09 -5.21
N GLY A 42 6.29 5.58 -4.17
CA GLY A 42 6.92 5.95 -2.89
C GLY A 42 6.85 7.41 -2.41
N ALA A 43 6.23 8.34 -3.15
CA ALA A 43 6.23 9.77 -2.81
C ALA A 43 4.82 10.36 -2.60
N PHE A 44 3.97 9.72 -1.79
CA PHE A 44 2.57 10.12 -1.66
C PHE A 44 2.08 10.25 -0.22
N HIS A 45 1.43 11.37 0.09
CA HIS A 45 0.57 11.53 1.27
C HIS A 45 -0.80 12.00 0.76
N VAL A 46 -1.80 11.13 0.94
CA VAL A 46 -3.02 11.08 0.13
C VAL A 46 -3.78 12.40 0.04
N THR A 47 -4.00 13.07 1.18
CA THR A 47 -4.89 14.23 1.25
C THR A 47 -4.27 15.53 0.73
N GLY A 48 -2.96 15.56 0.47
CA GLY A 48 -2.25 16.78 0.09
C GLY A 48 -2.10 17.82 1.21
N LEU A 49 -2.59 17.55 2.44
CA LEU A 49 -2.44 18.47 3.58
C LEU A 49 -0.98 18.61 4.02
N TYR A 50 -0.25 17.49 4.06
CA TYR A 50 1.18 17.41 4.36
C TYR A 50 1.88 16.40 3.44
N GLY A 51 1.85 16.70 2.14
CA GLY A 51 2.51 15.95 1.08
C GLY A 51 1.88 16.26 -0.28
N PRO A 52 2.31 15.60 -1.37
CA PRO A 52 1.94 16.02 -2.72
C PRO A 52 0.56 15.52 -3.18
N GLY A 53 -0.12 14.64 -2.44
CA GLY A 53 -1.30 13.91 -2.91
C GLY A 53 -0.94 12.53 -3.47
N ILE A 54 -1.78 11.99 -4.36
CA ILE A 54 -1.57 10.72 -5.08
C ILE A 54 -1.83 10.90 -6.58
N TRP A 55 -1.40 9.94 -7.40
CA TRP A 55 -1.77 9.90 -8.82
C TRP A 55 -3.27 9.64 -9.00
N VAL A 56 -3.92 10.44 -9.84
CA VAL A 56 -5.32 10.28 -10.26
C VAL A 56 -5.42 10.61 -11.74
N SER A 57 -6.34 9.96 -12.46
CA SER A 57 -6.59 10.21 -13.88
C SER A 57 -8.08 10.31 -14.16
N ASP A 58 -8.44 10.82 -15.34
CA ASP A 58 -9.76 10.62 -15.93
C ASP A 58 -9.99 9.12 -16.29
N PRO A 59 -11.25 8.71 -16.52
CA PRO A 59 -11.61 7.31 -16.78
C PRO A 59 -10.92 6.65 -18.00
N TYR A 60 -10.32 7.44 -18.90
CA TYR A 60 -9.64 6.95 -20.09
C TYR A 60 -8.11 7.03 -19.99
N GLY A 61 -7.56 7.47 -18.86
CA GLY A 61 -6.11 7.47 -18.66
C GLY A 61 -5.35 8.59 -19.41
N LEU A 62 -6.02 9.66 -19.83
CA LEU A 62 -5.46 10.67 -20.75
C LEU A 62 -4.84 11.89 -20.06
N THR A 63 -5.30 12.21 -18.85
CA THR A 63 -5.00 13.44 -18.12
C THR A 63 -4.49 13.18 -16.70
N GLY A 64 -3.82 12.04 -16.53
CA GLY A 64 -3.25 11.62 -15.26
C GLY A 64 -2.26 12.63 -14.67
N LYS A 65 -2.38 12.88 -13.37
CA LYS A 65 -1.48 13.75 -12.62
C LYS A 65 -1.52 13.44 -11.13
N VAL A 66 -0.50 13.89 -10.40
CA VAL A 66 -0.54 13.90 -8.93
C VAL A 66 -1.45 15.04 -8.46
N GLN A 67 -2.39 14.74 -7.57
CA GLN A 67 -3.24 15.75 -6.95
C GLN A 67 -3.69 15.35 -5.54
N PRO A 68 -4.05 16.33 -4.67
CA PRO A 68 -4.70 16.08 -3.40
C PRO A 68 -6.03 15.33 -3.57
N VAL A 69 -6.35 14.44 -2.64
CA VAL A 69 -7.60 13.68 -2.64
C VAL A 69 -8.36 13.87 -1.33
N ASN A 70 -9.58 14.40 -1.42
CA ASN A 70 -10.48 14.50 -0.27
C ASN A 70 -11.05 13.12 0.10
N PRO A 71 -11.20 12.81 1.40
CA PRO A 71 -11.78 11.55 1.83
C PRO A 71 -13.27 11.47 1.48
N ALA A 72 -13.68 10.28 1.00
CA ALA A 72 -15.08 9.93 0.78
C ALA A 72 -15.58 9.06 1.94
N TRP A 73 -16.63 9.52 2.62
CA TRP A 73 -17.18 8.85 3.82
C TRP A 73 -18.50 8.12 3.57
N GLY A 74 -19.12 8.33 2.41
CA GLY A 74 -20.32 7.61 2.01
C GLY A 74 -19.99 6.23 1.41
N VAL A 75 -21.00 5.62 0.80
CA VAL A 75 -20.87 4.30 0.17
C VAL A 75 -19.89 4.28 -0.99
N GLU A 76 -19.71 5.42 -1.66
CA GLU A 76 -18.74 5.63 -2.72
C GLU A 76 -17.28 5.45 -2.26
N GLY A 77 -17.00 5.58 -0.96
CA GLY A 77 -15.68 5.28 -0.41
C GLY A 77 -15.27 3.80 -0.51
N PHE A 78 -16.22 2.90 -0.81
CA PHE A 78 -15.95 1.48 -1.06
C PHE A 78 -15.85 1.13 -2.55
N ASP A 79 -16.09 2.09 -3.45
CA ASP A 79 -15.84 1.90 -4.88
C ASP A 79 -14.33 1.93 -5.14
N PRO A 80 -13.73 0.84 -5.70
CA PRO A 80 -12.30 0.77 -5.93
C PRO A 80 -11.76 1.82 -6.92
N PHE A 81 -12.64 2.46 -7.71
CA PHE A 81 -12.26 3.50 -8.67
C PHE A 81 -12.46 4.94 -8.13
N VAL A 82 -12.97 5.09 -6.90
CA VAL A 82 -13.11 6.40 -6.24
C VAL A 82 -11.92 6.61 -5.28
N PRO A 83 -10.94 7.48 -5.61
CA PRO A 83 -9.71 7.61 -4.83
C PRO A 83 -9.96 8.15 -3.41
N GLY A 84 -11.08 8.83 -3.18
CA GLY A 84 -11.47 9.31 -1.85
C GLY A 84 -11.61 8.19 -0.81
N GLY A 85 -11.92 6.96 -1.25
CA GLY A 85 -11.95 5.77 -0.40
C GLY A 85 -10.58 5.42 0.21
N ILE A 86 -9.48 5.72 -0.51
CA ILE A 86 -8.13 5.46 -0.02
C ILE A 86 -7.84 6.32 1.21
N ALA A 87 -8.16 7.62 1.15
CA ALA A 87 -7.92 8.54 2.26
C ALA A 87 -8.78 8.17 3.49
N SER A 88 -10.07 7.92 3.30
CA SER A 88 -10.98 7.56 4.40
C SER A 88 -10.61 6.21 5.03
N HIS A 89 -10.23 5.22 4.22
CA HIS A 89 -9.72 3.94 4.69
C HIS A 89 -8.49 4.11 5.59
N HIS A 90 -7.46 4.85 5.15
CA HIS A 90 -6.24 5.04 5.93
C HIS A 90 -6.49 5.77 7.26
N ILE A 91 -7.35 6.79 7.26
CA ILE A 91 -7.71 7.52 8.49
C ILE A 91 -8.44 6.60 9.47
N ALA A 92 -9.47 5.88 8.99
CA ALA A 92 -10.29 5.03 9.84
C ALA A 92 -9.50 3.81 10.35
N ALA A 93 -8.82 3.09 9.47
CA ALA A 93 -8.01 1.93 9.82
C ALA A 93 -6.82 2.31 10.72
N GLY A 94 -6.18 3.45 10.46
CA GLY A 94 -5.09 3.97 11.31
C GLY A 94 -5.57 4.28 12.73
N THR A 95 -6.71 4.96 12.87
CA THR A 95 -7.31 5.25 14.18
C THR A 95 -7.66 3.98 14.93
N LEU A 96 -8.31 3.02 14.24
CA LEU A 96 -8.64 1.72 14.83
C LEU A 96 -7.39 0.93 15.24
N GLY A 97 -6.32 0.96 14.43
CA GLY A 97 -5.05 0.32 14.71
C GLY A 97 -4.38 0.84 15.97
N ILE A 98 -4.42 2.16 16.21
CA ILE A 98 -3.91 2.76 17.45
C ILE A 98 -4.70 2.26 18.66
N LEU A 99 -6.05 2.29 18.58
CA LEU A 99 -6.91 1.83 19.66
C LEU A 99 -6.71 0.33 19.97
N ALA A 100 -6.63 -0.51 18.92
CA ALA A 100 -6.36 -1.93 19.06
C ALA A 100 -4.96 -2.20 19.62
N GLY A 101 -3.94 -1.43 19.21
CA GLY A 101 -2.60 -1.50 19.76
C GLY A 101 -2.57 -1.18 21.26
N LEU A 102 -3.24 -0.10 21.68
CA LEU A 102 -3.37 0.25 23.11
C LEU A 102 -4.08 -0.84 23.91
N PHE A 103 -5.14 -1.42 23.35
CA PHE A 103 -5.82 -2.57 23.96
C PHE A 103 -4.86 -3.75 24.15
N HIS A 104 -4.11 -4.14 23.12
CA HIS A 104 -3.17 -5.27 23.18
C HIS A 104 -1.97 -5.03 24.10
N LEU A 105 -1.56 -3.77 24.32
CA LEU A 105 -0.57 -3.40 25.33
C LEU A 105 -1.12 -3.47 26.75
N SER A 106 -2.41 -3.17 26.92
CA SER A 106 -3.05 -3.05 28.25
C SER A 106 -3.63 -4.36 28.76
N VAL A 107 -3.94 -5.31 27.88
CA VAL A 107 -4.72 -6.52 28.22
C VAL A 107 -3.95 -7.79 27.86
N ARG A 108 -3.77 -8.68 28.85
CA ARG A 108 -3.16 -10.00 28.62
C ARG A 108 -4.13 -10.94 27.90
N PRO A 109 -3.63 -11.90 27.08
CA PRO A 109 -4.48 -12.87 26.41
C PRO A 109 -5.28 -13.76 27.40
N PRO A 110 -6.55 -14.07 27.10
CA PRO A 110 -7.31 -15.07 27.84
C PRO A 110 -6.65 -16.46 27.79
N GLN A 111 -6.68 -17.19 28.91
CA GLN A 111 -5.99 -18.48 29.05
C GLN A 111 -6.39 -19.52 28.00
N ARG A 112 -7.67 -19.54 27.59
CA ARG A 112 -8.18 -20.46 26.56
C ARG A 112 -7.53 -20.18 25.20
N LEU A 113 -7.42 -18.91 24.82
CA LEU A 113 -6.80 -18.50 23.56
C LEU A 113 -5.28 -18.72 23.59
N TYR A 114 -4.63 -18.38 24.71
CA TYR A 114 -3.19 -18.57 24.87
C TYR A 114 -2.77 -20.02 24.64
N LYS A 115 -3.52 -20.97 25.25
CA LYS A 115 -3.28 -22.41 25.06
C LYS A 115 -3.74 -22.90 23.69
N GLY A 116 -4.95 -22.54 23.26
CA GLY A 116 -5.54 -23.02 22.02
C GLY A 116 -4.74 -22.62 20.77
N LEU A 117 -4.21 -21.39 20.77
CA LEU A 117 -3.38 -20.86 19.68
C LEU A 117 -1.87 -21.02 19.93
N ARG A 118 -1.45 -21.69 21.01
CA ARG A 118 -0.04 -21.92 21.35
C ARG A 118 0.80 -20.63 21.35
N MET A 119 0.29 -19.56 21.95
CA MET A 119 0.91 -18.22 21.91
C MET A 119 2.31 -18.11 22.54
N GLY A 120 2.78 -19.15 23.24
CA GLY A 120 4.16 -19.25 23.73
C GLY A 120 5.18 -19.74 22.69
N ASN A 121 4.75 -20.18 21.49
CA ASN A 121 5.63 -20.60 20.40
C ASN A 121 5.66 -19.54 19.30
N ILE A 122 6.84 -19.04 18.94
CA ILE A 122 7.01 -18.02 17.90
C ILE A 122 6.55 -18.48 16.51
N GLU A 123 6.57 -19.78 16.22
CA GLU A 123 6.11 -20.32 14.94
C GLU A 123 4.61 -20.06 14.71
N THR A 124 3.81 -19.87 15.76
CA THR A 124 2.40 -19.48 15.59
C THR A 124 2.27 -18.06 15.04
N VAL A 125 3.19 -17.16 15.40
CA VAL A 125 3.25 -15.80 14.85
C VAL A 125 3.72 -15.86 13.40
N LEU A 126 4.71 -16.69 13.09
CA LEU A 126 5.16 -16.91 11.72
C LEU A 126 4.02 -17.44 10.84
N SER A 127 3.30 -18.47 11.28
CA SER A 127 2.19 -19.08 10.54
C SER A 127 1.07 -18.08 10.25
N SER A 128 0.62 -17.34 11.28
CA SER A 128 -0.43 -16.33 11.11
C SER A 128 0.04 -15.13 10.26
N SER A 129 1.31 -14.74 10.37
CA SER A 129 1.88 -13.66 9.55
C SER A 129 1.98 -14.04 8.07
N ILE A 130 2.38 -15.28 7.76
CA ILE A 130 2.40 -15.79 6.37
C ILE A 130 0.99 -15.75 5.77
N ALA A 131 -0.03 -16.18 6.52
CA ALA A 131 -1.41 -16.13 6.06
C ALA A 131 -1.86 -14.69 5.75
N ALA A 132 -1.53 -13.72 6.62
CA ALA A 132 -1.88 -12.31 6.41
C ALA A 132 -1.14 -11.71 5.20
N VAL A 133 0.15 -11.99 5.04
CA VAL A 133 0.95 -11.51 3.89
C VAL A 133 0.45 -12.13 2.59
N PHE A 134 0.12 -13.42 2.58
CA PHE A 134 -0.46 -14.09 1.43
C PHE A 134 -1.81 -13.50 1.03
N PHE A 135 -2.69 -13.24 2.00
CA PHE A 135 -3.95 -12.55 1.75
C PHE A 135 -3.73 -11.18 1.08
N ALA A 136 -2.82 -10.37 1.61
CA ALA A 136 -2.48 -9.08 1.01
C ALA A 136 -1.93 -9.23 -0.43
N ALA A 137 -1.08 -10.24 -0.67
CA ALA A 137 -0.54 -10.53 -2.01
C ALA A 137 -1.66 -10.86 -3.02
N PHE A 138 -2.67 -11.62 -2.62
CA PHE A 138 -3.83 -11.93 -3.48
C PHE A 138 -4.68 -10.69 -3.77
N VAL A 139 -4.90 -9.84 -2.77
CA VAL A 139 -5.65 -8.60 -2.97
C VAL A 139 -4.92 -7.70 -3.98
N VAL A 140 -3.63 -7.44 -3.78
CA VAL A 140 -2.87 -6.56 -4.70
C VAL A 140 -2.72 -7.16 -6.10
N ALA A 141 -2.58 -8.48 -6.22
CA ALA A 141 -2.57 -9.16 -7.51
C ALA A 141 -3.92 -9.04 -8.23
N GLY A 142 -5.02 -9.20 -7.49
CA GLY A 142 -6.37 -9.00 -8.01
C GLY A 142 -6.58 -7.56 -8.48
N THR A 143 -6.22 -6.57 -7.66
CA THR A 143 -6.38 -5.17 -8.05
C THR A 143 -5.51 -4.80 -9.25
N MET A 144 -4.27 -5.28 -9.33
CA MET A 144 -3.39 -5.03 -10.48
C MET A 144 -3.92 -5.64 -11.79
N CYS A 145 -4.64 -6.76 -11.71
CA CYS A 145 -5.14 -7.47 -12.89
C CYS A 145 -6.47 -6.88 -13.42
N PHE A 146 -7.27 -6.29 -12.55
CA PHE A 146 -8.67 -5.94 -12.86
C PHE A 146 -9.02 -4.45 -12.70
N LEU A 147 -8.18 -3.68 -12.00
CA LEU A 147 -8.36 -2.26 -11.78
C LEU A 147 -7.24 -1.49 -12.48
#